data_AF-A0A424L195-F1
#
_entry.id   AF-A0A424L195-F1
#
_cell.length_a   1.000
_cell.length_b   1.000
_cell.length_c   1.000
_cell.angle_alpha   90.00
_cell.angle_beta   90.00
_cell.angle_gamma   90.00
#
_symmetry.space_group_name_H-M   'P 1'
#
loop_
_entity.id
_entity.type
_entity.pdbx_description
1 polymer ?
#
loop_
_entity_poly.entity_id
_entity_poly.type
_entity_poly.pdbx_seq_one_letter_code
_entity_poly.pdbx_strand_id
1 'polypeptide(L)'
;MGMASKRYRLARFGRLRSGCVSSDTACEYSNESKQERTAKITDVKVRRLTGTMTYPGELWEERGAKPTDIYPVFRRLNVEDSTRRALPQLEDGGYWVTQMFLNVETDKGITGVVGPLTGDAMALYLLTQLRSLLIGQDPLATEYLWDVMYRNAPNGRSGDNMIAISHVDCAPWDITAKWLNQPVLRLMGAAVQDRIPAYASTAGFSLPPEKAAERVTMIREQGFAGTKWFFRRGIGDGLDGERRISR
;
A
#
# COMPACT_ATOMS: atom_id res chain seq x y z
N MET A 1 -15.81 18.92 -33.07
CA MET A 1 -14.70 18.00 -33.39
C MET A 1 -14.84 16.79 -32.48
N GLY A 2 -15.04 15.60 -33.05
CA GLY A 2 -15.73 14.47 -32.42
C GLY A 2 -14.96 13.71 -31.33
N MET A 3 -15.67 13.37 -30.24
CA MET A 3 -15.27 12.38 -29.24
C MET A 3 -15.53 10.98 -29.78
N ALA A 4 -14.47 10.23 -30.06
CA ALA A 4 -14.56 8.82 -30.43
C ALA A 4 -14.79 7.96 -29.18
N SER A 5 -16.02 7.47 -28.97
CA SER A 5 -16.30 6.45 -27.95
C SER A 5 -15.77 5.09 -28.46
N LYS A 6 -14.72 4.54 -27.84
CA LYS A 6 -14.32 3.15 -28.08
C LYS A 6 -15.27 2.22 -27.32
N ARG A 7 -16.19 1.59 -28.06
CA ARG A 7 -17.03 0.48 -27.56
C ARG A 7 -16.24 -0.83 -27.69
N TYR A 8 -15.97 -1.50 -26.57
CA TYR A 8 -15.42 -2.86 -26.59
C TYR A 8 -16.56 -3.87 -26.84
N ARG A 9 -16.45 -4.67 -27.90
CA ARG A 9 -17.35 -5.81 -28.19
C ARG A 9 -16.94 -6.98 -27.31
N LEU A 10 -17.84 -7.44 -26.43
CA LEU A 10 -17.75 -8.73 -25.75
C LEU A 10 -17.78 -9.86 -26.81
N ALA A 11 -16.77 -10.72 -26.80
CA ALA A 11 -16.75 -11.94 -27.59
C ALA A 11 -17.85 -12.90 -27.09
N ARG A 12 -18.68 -13.41 -28.01
CA ARG A 12 -19.69 -14.43 -27.71
C ARG A 12 -18.98 -15.74 -27.40
N PHE A 13 -19.13 -16.25 -26.18
CA PHE A 13 -18.75 -17.63 -25.85
C PHE A 13 -19.71 -18.60 -26.54
N GLY A 14 -19.16 -19.49 -27.37
CA GLY A 14 -19.91 -20.56 -28.02
C GLY A 14 -20.41 -21.60 -27.02
N ARG A 15 -21.59 -22.18 -27.32
CA ARG A 15 -22.20 -23.26 -26.53
C ARG A 15 -21.25 -24.46 -26.43
N LEU A 16 -20.87 -24.84 -25.22
CA LEU A 16 -20.32 -26.15 -24.94
C LEU A 16 -21.45 -27.19 -25.11
N ARG A 17 -21.25 -28.14 -26.03
CA ARG A 17 -22.13 -29.30 -26.17
C ARG A 17 -21.88 -30.26 -25.02
N SER A 18 -22.96 -30.69 -24.38
CA SER A 18 -23.00 -31.78 -23.41
C SER A 18 -22.69 -33.12 -24.09
N GLY A 19 -21.75 -33.89 -23.55
CA GLY A 19 -21.60 -35.30 -23.91
C GLY A 19 -20.25 -35.89 -23.52
N CYS A 20 -20.17 -36.48 -22.32
CA CYS A 20 -19.77 -37.88 -22.09
C CYS A 20 -19.52 -38.09 -20.60
N VAL A 21 -20.33 -38.97 -20.02
CA VAL A 21 -20.08 -39.60 -18.72
C VAL A 21 -19.38 -40.92 -19.03
N SER A 22 -18.12 -41.06 -18.64
CA SER A 22 -17.49 -42.37 -18.43
C SER A 22 -16.41 -42.25 -17.36
N SER A 23 -16.57 -43.09 -16.34
CA SER A 23 -15.67 -43.32 -15.21
C SER A 23 -14.32 -43.86 -15.66
N ASP A 24 -13.29 -43.60 -14.83
CA ASP A 24 -11.91 -44.12 -14.93
C ASP A 24 -10.99 -43.46 -15.96
N THR A 25 -10.64 -42.20 -15.71
CA THR A 25 -9.36 -41.66 -16.15
C THR A 25 -8.82 -40.77 -15.05
N ALA A 26 -7.87 -41.28 -14.26
CA ALA A 26 -6.97 -40.40 -13.53
C ALA A 26 -6.30 -39.52 -14.59
N CYS A 27 -6.65 -38.24 -14.62
CA CYS A 27 -6.00 -37.26 -15.47
C CYS A 27 -4.56 -37.15 -14.96
N GLU A 28 -3.66 -37.92 -15.56
CA GLU A 28 -2.22 -37.72 -15.39
C GLU A 28 -1.89 -36.33 -15.94
N TYR A 29 -1.93 -35.34 -15.05
CA TYR A 29 -1.40 -34.01 -15.27
C TYR A 29 0.10 -34.14 -15.55
N SER A 30 0.48 -34.09 -16.82
CA SER A 30 1.87 -34.26 -17.26
C SER A 30 2.80 -33.22 -16.58
N ASN A 31 3.83 -33.72 -15.89
CA ASN A 31 4.82 -32.91 -15.15
C ASN A 31 5.61 -31.94 -16.04
N GLU A 32 5.72 -32.21 -17.34
CA GLU A 32 6.44 -31.34 -18.30
C GLU A 32 5.75 -29.97 -18.43
N SER A 33 4.42 -29.92 -18.39
CA SER A 33 3.65 -28.67 -18.45
C SER A 33 3.74 -27.82 -17.17
N LYS A 34 4.13 -28.42 -16.04
CA LYS A 34 4.41 -27.70 -14.78
C LYS A 34 5.75 -26.98 -14.84
N GLN A 35 6.78 -27.62 -15.38
CA GLN A 35 8.15 -27.10 -15.36
C GLN A 35 8.31 -25.85 -16.24
N GLU A 36 7.51 -25.73 -17.31
CA GLU A 36 7.47 -24.55 -18.18
C GLU A 36 6.71 -23.35 -17.57
N ARG A 37 5.84 -23.59 -16.57
CA ARG A 37 5.00 -22.56 -15.93
C ARG A 37 5.54 -22.06 -14.59
N THR A 38 6.55 -22.69 -14.04
CA THR A 38 7.13 -22.29 -12.75
C THR A 38 8.11 -21.14 -12.96
N ALA A 39 7.83 -20.02 -12.29
CA ALA A 39 8.82 -18.97 -12.04
C ALA A 39 9.53 -19.25 -10.72
N LYS A 40 10.72 -18.69 -10.54
CA LYS A 40 11.42 -18.71 -9.26
C LYS A 40 11.79 -17.31 -8.86
N ILE A 41 11.61 -16.98 -7.59
CA ILE A 41 12.14 -15.75 -7.02
C ILE A 41 13.67 -15.84 -7.05
N THR A 42 14.31 -14.92 -7.77
CA THR A 42 15.77 -14.85 -7.90
C THR A 42 16.38 -13.83 -6.97
N ASP A 43 15.64 -12.79 -6.62
CA ASP A 43 16.12 -11.80 -5.67
C ASP A 43 14.99 -11.04 -4.95
N VAL A 44 15.33 -10.47 -3.80
CA VAL A 44 14.49 -9.57 -3.01
C VAL A 44 15.34 -8.37 -2.65
N LYS A 45 15.01 -7.21 -3.22
CA LYS A 45 15.77 -5.97 -3.09
C LYS A 45 14.90 -4.88 -2.49
N VAL A 46 15.52 -3.96 -1.77
CA VAL A 46 14.91 -2.69 -1.40
C VAL A 46 15.56 -1.58 -2.20
N ARG A 47 14.78 -0.88 -3.00
CA ARG A 47 15.22 0.28 -3.77
C ARG A 47 14.87 1.55 -2.99
N ARG A 48 15.89 2.27 -2.54
CA ARG A 48 15.73 3.60 -1.96
C ARG A 48 15.77 4.63 -3.09
N LEU A 49 14.70 5.41 -3.20
CA LEU A 49 14.56 6.50 -4.15
C LEU A 49 14.54 7.81 -3.37
N THR A 50 15.41 8.74 -3.77
CA THR A 50 15.52 10.06 -3.16
C THR A 50 15.37 11.11 -4.25
N GLY A 51 14.55 12.12 -3.99
CA GLY A 51 14.31 13.20 -4.92
C GLY A 51 13.63 14.38 -4.22
N THR A 52 13.15 15.32 -5.01
CA THR A 52 12.45 16.50 -4.52
C THR A 52 10.99 16.48 -4.97
N MET A 53 10.12 17.04 -4.13
CA MET A 53 8.70 17.20 -4.43
C MET A 53 8.32 18.66 -4.25
N THR A 54 7.63 19.22 -5.24
CA THR A 54 7.00 20.53 -5.11
C THR A 54 5.63 20.38 -4.49
N TYR A 55 5.32 21.25 -3.55
CA TYR A 55 3.98 21.32 -2.95
C TYR A 55 3.60 22.78 -2.76
N PRO A 56 2.40 23.20 -3.19
CA PRO A 56 1.96 24.58 -3.03
C PRO A 56 1.71 24.89 -1.55
N GLY A 57 2.50 25.81 -0.99
CA GLY A 57 2.42 26.20 0.42
C GLY A 57 3.10 25.19 1.34
N GLU A 58 2.54 24.98 2.52
CA GLU A 58 3.13 24.15 3.57
C GLU A 58 2.50 22.75 3.57
N LEU A 59 3.32 21.72 3.37
CA LEU A 59 2.85 20.33 3.28
C LEU A 59 2.29 19.79 4.61
N TRP A 60 2.85 20.22 5.74
CA TRP A 60 2.44 19.82 7.08
C TRP A 60 2.44 21.06 7.98
N GLU A 61 1.25 21.56 8.26
CA GLU A 61 0.99 22.76 9.06
C GLU A 61 0.82 22.43 10.56
N GLU A 62 0.37 21.21 10.88
CA GLU A 62 0.10 20.77 12.26
C GLU A 62 0.39 19.28 12.47
N ARG A 63 0.71 18.88 13.70
CA ARG A 63 0.95 17.48 14.07
C ARG A 63 -0.28 16.90 14.80
N GLY A 64 -0.77 15.72 14.39
CA GLY A 64 -1.94 15.09 15.03
C GLY A 64 -1.64 14.52 16.42
N ALA A 65 -2.57 14.55 17.37
CA ALA A 65 -2.36 14.07 18.74
C ALA A 65 -1.77 12.65 18.80
N LYS A 66 -0.87 12.40 19.75
CA LYS A 66 -0.24 11.10 20.01
C LYS A 66 -0.55 10.62 21.43
N PRO A 67 -0.55 9.30 21.69
CA PRO A 67 -0.70 8.77 23.05
C PRO A 67 0.31 9.33 24.05
N THR A 68 1.52 9.66 23.60
CA THR A 68 2.58 10.26 24.41
C THR A 68 2.28 11.67 24.90
N ASP A 69 1.29 12.35 24.31
CA ASP A 69 0.95 13.74 24.65
C ASP A 69 0.32 13.87 26.05
N ILE A 70 0.11 12.77 26.77
CA ILE A 70 -0.18 12.80 28.21
C ILE A 70 0.97 13.42 29.03
N TYR A 71 2.21 13.36 28.52
CA TYR A 71 3.37 13.94 29.18
C TYR A 71 3.69 15.34 28.62
N PRO A 72 3.90 16.36 29.47
CA PRO A 72 4.14 17.74 29.02
C PRO A 72 5.30 17.90 28.03
N VAL A 73 6.35 17.08 28.19
CA VAL A 73 7.54 17.11 27.32
C VAL A 73 7.24 16.73 25.86
N PHE A 74 6.30 15.80 25.63
CA PHE A 74 5.89 15.41 24.28
C PHE A 74 4.72 16.27 23.79
N ARG A 75 3.83 16.68 24.69
CA ARG A 75 2.70 17.55 24.37
C ARG A 75 3.12 18.87 23.75
N ARG A 76 4.26 19.43 24.16
CA ARG A 76 4.78 20.71 23.64
C ARG A 76 5.41 20.62 22.25
N LEU A 77 5.63 19.41 21.72
CA LEU A 77 6.23 19.23 20.39
C LEU A 77 5.28 19.75 19.30
N ASN A 78 5.86 20.27 18.22
CA ASN A 78 5.14 20.81 17.08
C ASN A 78 5.55 20.10 15.77
N VAL A 79 5.22 20.70 14.63
CA VAL A 79 5.49 20.12 13.32
C VAL A 79 6.98 20.08 12.95
N GLU A 80 7.79 21.02 13.47
CA GLU A 80 9.25 21.04 13.33
C GLU A 80 9.88 19.81 14.00
N ASP A 81 9.39 19.46 15.19
CA ASP A 81 9.91 18.34 15.98
C ASP A 81 9.52 16.96 15.43
N SER A 82 8.63 16.92 14.42
CA SER A 82 8.04 15.68 13.91
C SER A 82 8.17 15.56 12.39
N THR A 83 7.21 16.08 11.64
CA THR A 83 7.10 15.76 10.20
C THR A 83 8.14 16.49 9.35
N ARG A 84 8.50 17.74 9.67
CA ARG A 84 9.55 18.48 8.92
C ARG A 84 10.92 17.83 9.04
N ARG A 85 11.21 17.16 10.17
CA ARG A 85 12.43 16.36 10.30
C ARG A 85 12.48 15.19 9.32
N ALA A 86 11.33 14.59 9.01
CA ALA A 86 11.23 13.46 8.07
C ALA A 86 11.18 13.92 6.60
N LEU A 87 10.72 15.15 6.35
CA LEU A 87 10.63 15.78 5.02
C LEU A 87 11.23 17.19 5.08
N PRO A 88 12.57 17.32 5.02
CA PRO A 88 13.23 18.62 5.09
C PRO A 88 12.79 19.54 3.94
N GLN A 89 12.42 20.78 4.27
CA GLN A 89 12.07 21.80 3.28
C GLN A 89 13.33 22.42 2.66
N LEU A 90 13.29 22.62 1.35
CA LEU A 90 14.31 23.28 0.56
C LEU A 90 14.10 24.80 0.54
N GLU A 91 15.16 25.54 0.22
CA GLU A 91 15.11 27.02 0.13
C GLU A 91 14.11 27.52 -0.93
N ASP A 92 13.89 26.74 -1.99
CA ASP A 92 12.93 27.03 -3.06
C ASP A 92 11.47 26.66 -2.71
N GLY A 93 11.22 26.22 -1.47
CA GLY A 93 9.91 25.80 -0.99
C GLY A 93 9.53 24.35 -1.31
N GLY A 94 10.39 23.61 -2.03
CA GLY A 94 10.23 22.17 -2.25
C GLY A 94 10.55 21.33 -1.01
N TYR A 95 10.40 20.02 -1.11
CA TYR A 95 10.68 19.07 -0.04
C TYR A 95 11.60 17.95 -0.51
N TRP A 96 12.60 17.61 0.30
CA TRP A 96 13.33 16.35 0.13
C TRP A 96 12.42 15.18 0.50
N VAL A 97 12.32 14.22 -0.41
CA VAL A 97 11.53 13.00 -0.22
C VAL A 97 12.44 11.79 -0.45
N THR A 98 12.48 10.90 0.53
CA THR A 98 13.09 9.58 0.38
C THR A 98 12.02 8.52 0.63
N GLN A 99 11.87 7.59 -0.31
CA GLN A 99 10.96 6.47 -0.21
C GLN A 99 11.70 5.18 -0.54
N MET A 100 11.23 4.06 0.00
CA MET A 100 11.80 2.75 -0.29
C MET A 100 10.73 1.84 -0.87
N PHE A 101 11.10 1.07 -1.89
CA PHE A 101 10.22 0.11 -2.54
C PHE A 101 10.84 -1.28 -2.47
N LEU A 102 10.02 -2.27 -2.16
CA LEU A 102 10.37 -3.68 -2.24
C LEU A 102 10.26 -4.14 -3.69
N ASN A 103 11.31 -4.79 -4.18
CA ASN A 103 11.38 -5.40 -5.49
C ASN A 103 11.64 -6.90 -5.34
N VAL A 104 10.70 -7.74 -5.80
CA VAL A 104 10.86 -9.20 -5.84
C VAL A 104 11.06 -9.60 -7.29
N GLU A 105 12.27 -10.02 -7.63
CA GLU A 105 12.69 -10.36 -8.98
C GLU A 105 12.50 -11.87 -9.24
N THR A 106 12.15 -12.22 -10.47
CA THR A 106 11.97 -13.63 -10.88
C THR A 106 12.91 -14.00 -12.02
N ASP A 107 13.14 -15.31 -12.19
CA ASP A 107 13.92 -15.88 -13.31
C ASP A 107 13.26 -15.69 -14.69
N LYS A 108 12.01 -15.23 -14.72
CA LYS A 108 11.28 -14.88 -15.96
C LYS A 108 11.32 -13.38 -16.28
N GLY A 109 12.13 -12.60 -15.55
CA GLY A 109 12.27 -11.16 -15.78
C GLY A 109 11.07 -10.32 -15.33
N ILE A 110 10.09 -10.92 -14.65
CA ILE A 110 8.98 -10.20 -14.04
C ILE A 110 9.39 -9.78 -12.63
N THR A 111 9.11 -8.53 -12.27
CA THR A 111 9.41 -7.99 -10.94
C THR A 111 8.13 -7.52 -10.27
N GLY A 112 7.85 -8.04 -9.08
CA GLY A 112 6.85 -7.51 -8.15
C GLY A 112 7.40 -6.27 -7.46
N VAL A 113 6.63 -5.18 -7.42
CA VAL A 113 7.03 -3.91 -6.81
C VAL A 113 5.97 -3.47 -5.81
N VAL A 114 6.39 -3.27 -4.56
CA VAL A 114 5.50 -2.89 -3.46
C VAL A 114 6.10 -1.72 -2.69
N GLY A 115 5.29 -0.73 -2.33
CA GLY A 115 5.72 0.35 -1.46
C GLY A 115 4.75 1.51 -1.41
N PRO A 116 5.12 2.57 -0.69
CA PRO A 116 6.40 2.72 0.02
C PRO A 116 6.49 1.88 1.31
N LEU A 117 7.71 1.41 1.64
CA LEU A 117 8.01 0.77 2.92
C LEU A 117 8.00 1.78 4.08
N THR A 118 7.60 1.33 5.26
CA THR A 118 7.58 2.18 6.47
C THR A 118 8.91 2.07 7.23
N GLY A 119 9.92 2.82 6.78
CA GLY A 119 11.18 3.04 7.51
C GLY A 119 12.25 1.95 7.36
N ASP A 120 13.47 2.28 7.81
CA ASP A 120 14.69 1.50 7.58
C ASP A 120 14.73 0.16 8.32
N ALA A 121 14.16 0.10 9.53
CA ALA A 121 14.11 -1.12 10.33
C ALA A 121 13.37 -2.25 9.59
N MET A 122 12.28 -1.91 8.89
CA MET A 122 11.51 -2.86 8.10
C MET A 122 12.30 -3.36 6.89
N ALA A 123 13.00 -2.48 6.19
CA ALA A 123 13.85 -2.86 5.06
C ALA A 123 14.96 -3.82 5.51
N LEU A 124 15.58 -3.57 6.66
CA LEU A 124 16.58 -4.47 7.24
C LEU A 124 15.96 -5.83 7.56
N TYR A 125 14.80 -5.87 8.20
CA TYR A 125 14.10 -7.12 8.52
C TYR A 125 13.77 -7.93 7.26
N LEU A 126 13.21 -7.29 6.23
CA LEU A 126 12.93 -7.91 4.92
C LEU A 126 14.18 -8.57 4.32
N LEU A 127 15.29 -7.83 4.28
CA LEU A 127 16.52 -8.28 3.62
C LEU A 127 17.28 -9.35 4.41
N THR A 128 17.15 -9.35 5.74
CA THR A 128 17.92 -10.25 6.63
C THR A 128 17.15 -11.46 7.11
N GLN A 129 15.83 -11.35 7.29
CA GLN A 129 15.00 -12.43 7.88
C GLN A 129 14.10 -13.10 6.85
N LEU A 130 13.51 -12.34 5.92
CA LEU A 130 12.53 -12.88 4.98
C LEU A 130 13.14 -13.31 3.64
N ARG A 131 14.18 -12.59 3.16
CA ARG A 131 14.80 -12.86 1.85
C ARG A 131 15.17 -14.32 1.64
N SER A 132 15.88 -14.94 2.59
CA SER A 132 16.34 -16.33 2.47
C SER A 132 15.21 -17.36 2.35
N LEU A 133 14.04 -17.06 2.90
CA LEU A 133 12.85 -17.91 2.80
C LEU A 133 12.22 -17.87 1.41
N LEU A 134 12.43 -16.77 0.68
CA LEU A 134 11.77 -16.48 -0.60
C LEU A 134 12.61 -16.93 -1.80
N ILE A 135 13.95 -16.85 -1.71
CA ILE A 135 14.83 -17.21 -2.83
C ILE A 135 14.57 -18.67 -3.28
N GLY A 136 14.40 -18.86 -4.58
CA GLY A 136 14.16 -20.15 -5.22
C GLY A 136 12.71 -20.64 -5.13
N GLN A 137 11.84 -19.96 -4.38
CA GLN A 137 10.43 -20.33 -4.27
C GLN A 137 9.62 -19.88 -5.49
N ASP A 138 8.51 -20.57 -5.71
CA ASP A 138 7.52 -20.18 -6.72
C ASP A 138 6.76 -18.92 -6.25
N PRO A 139 6.85 -17.79 -6.97
CA PRO A 139 6.13 -16.57 -6.58
C PRO A 139 4.61 -16.73 -6.67
N LEU A 140 4.08 -17.74 -7.35
CA LEU A 140 2.64 -18.01 -7.43
C LEU A 140 2.13 -18.82 -6.23
N ALA A 141 3.02 -19.35 -5.39
CA ALA A 141 2.68 -20.11 -4.19
C ALA A 141 2.38 -19.17 -2.99
N THR A 142 1.48 -18.20 -3.18
CA THR A 142 1.18 -17.12 -2.22
C THR A 142 0.92 -17.63 -0.80
N GLU A 143 0.01 -18.59 -0.64
CA GLU A 143 -0.35 -19.16 0.66
C GLU A 143 0.83 -19.83 1.37
N TYR A 144 1.65 -20.56 0.60
CA TYR A 144 2.84 -21.22 1.12
C TYR A 144 3.88 -20.19 1.57
N LEU A 145 4.14 -19.18 0.75
CA LEU A 145 5.09 -18.11 1.09
C LEU A 145 4.65 -17.37 2.36
N TRP A 146 3.37 -17.03 2.46
CA TRP A 146 2.81 -16.38 3.65
C TRP A 146 2.95 -17.26 4.90
N ASP A 147 2.56 -18.53 4.82
CA ASP A 147 2.61 -19.46 5.95
C ASP A 147 4.04 -19.69 6.44
N VAL A 148 5.00 -19.87 5.52
CA VAL A 148 6.43 -20.00 5.86
C VAL A 148 6.94 -18.75 6.57
N MET A 149 6.68 -17.56 6.04
CA MET A 149 7.13 -16.31 6.66
C MET A 149 6.52 -16.11 8.06
N TYR A 150 5.21 -16.38 8.19
CA TYR A 150 4.48 -16.21 9.44
C TYR A 150 4.94 -17.21 10.51
N ARG A 151 5.14 -18.48 10.16
CA ARG A 151 5.62 -19.51 11.10
C ARG A 151 7.08 -19.35 11.47
N ASN A 152 7.92 -18.83 10.57
CA ASN A 152 9.33 -18.54 10.85
C ASN A 152 9.51 -17.43 11.90
N ALA A 153 8.49 -16.60 12.13
CA ALA A 153 8.49 -15.53 13.12
C ALA A 153 7.60 -15.88 14.34
N PRO A 154 8.01 -16.78 15.26
CA PRO A 154 7.19 -17.19 16.40
C PRO A 154 6.76 -16.01 17.28
N ASN A 155 7.65 -15.03 17.46
CA ASN A 155 7.41 -13.80 18.22
C ASN A 155 6.92 -12.62 17.36
N GLY A 156 6.64 -12.85 16.06
CA GLY A 156 6.33 -11.80 15.09
C GLY A 156 4.85 -11.55 14.83
N ARG A 157 3.98 -11.92 15.76
CA ARG A 157 2.52 -11.98 15.57
C ARG A 157 1.80 -10.62 15.47
N SER A 158 2.54 -9.51 15.59
CA SER A 158 2.01 -8.14 15.45
C SER A 158 3.13 -7.16 15.09
N GLY A 159 2.77 -5.90 14.87
CA GLY A 159 3.73 -4.80 14.65
C GLY A 159 4.53 -4.96 13.35
N ASP A 160 5.78 -4.50 13.38
CA ASP A 160 6.63 -4.37 12.18
C ASP A 160 6.87 -5.70 11.44
N ASN A 161 6.88 -6.83 12.16
CA ASN A 161 7.02 -8.15 11.55
C ASN A 161 5.83 -8.46 10.64
N MET A 162 4.59 -8.26 11.11
CA MET A 162 3.40 -8.47 10.30
C MET A 162 3.30 -7.47 9.15
N ILE A 163 3.73 -6.23 9.36
CA ILE A 163 3.76 -5.22 8.30
C ILE A 163 4.78 -5.62 7.21
N ALA A 164 5.95 -6.15 7.58
CA ALA A 164 6.94 -6.65 6.63
C ALA A 164 6.41 -7.85 5.82
N ILE A 165 5.79 -8.82 6.48
CA ILE A 165 5.14 -9.96 5.81
C ILE A 165 4.09 -9.46 4.81
N SER A 166 3.29 -8.48 5.20
CA SER A 166 2.26 -7.88 4.32
C SER A 166 2.87 -7.24 3.07
N HIS A 167 4.02 -6.57 3.18
CA HIS A 167 4.70 -5.99 2.01
C HIS A 167 5.22 -7.07 1.07
N VAL A 168 5.78 -8.17 1.60
CA VAL A 168 6.19 -9.30 0.77
C VAL A 168 4.99 -9.93 0.08
N ASP A 169 3.90 -10.17 0.82
CA ASP A 169 2.70 -10.84 0.32
C ASP A 169 2.08 -10.12 -0.89
N CYS A 170 2.10 -8.78 -0.90
CA CYS A 170 1.65 -8.00 -2.05
C CYS A 170 2.47 -8.23 -3.34
N ALA A 171 3.74 -8.64 -3.24
CA ALA A 171 4.62 -8.75 -4.42
C ALA A 171 4.25 -9.93 -5.34
N PRO A 172 4.02 -11.16 -4.84
CA PRO A 172 3.37 -12.24 -5.58
C PRO A 172 2.11 -11.86 -6.35
N TRP A 173 1.21 -11.05 -5.76
CA TRP A 173 0.00 -10.59 -6.43
C TRP A 173 0.30 -9.69 -7.64
N ASP A 174 1.25 -8.76 -7.49
CA ASP A 174 1.71 -7.91 -8.58
C ASP A 174 2.45 -8.71 -9.68
N ILE A 175 3.27 -9.69 -9.30
CA ILE A 175 3.92 -10.64 -10.23
C ILE A 175 2.87 -11.41 -11.02
N THR A 176 1.88 -11.99 -10.34
CA THR A 176 0.83 -12.80 -10.97
C THR A 176 -0.01 -11.96 -11.93
N ALA A 177 -0.36 -10.74 -11.53
CA ALA A 177 -1.08 -9.79 -12.37
C ALA A 177 -0.30 -9.44 -13.65
N LYS A 178 1.00 -9.13 -13.52
CA LYS A 178 1.90 -8.86 -14.66
C LYS A 178 2.07 -10.07 -15.57
N TRP A 179 2.26 -11.25 -14.98
CA TRP A 179 2.38 -12.51 -15.72
C TRP A 179 1.15 -12.79 -16.59
N LEU A 180 -0.05 -12.59 -16.02
CA LEU A 180 -1.31 -12.82 -16.71
C LEU A 180 -1.75 -11.64 -17.58
N ASN A 181 -1.02 -10.53 -17.55
CA ASN A 181 -1.41 -9.26 -18.15
C ASN A 181 -2.84 -8.85 -17.77
N GLN A 182 -3.16 -8.95 -16.47
CA GLN A 182 -4.44 -8.60 -15.87
C GLN A 182 -4.24 -7.70 -14.66
N PRO A 183 -5.20 -6.82 -14.31
CA PRO A 183 -5.14 -6.10 -13.05
C PRO A 183 -5.35 -7.07 -11.87
N VAL A 184 -4.71 -6.80 -10.71
CA VAL A 184 -4.83 -7.63 -9.49
C VAL A 184 -6.30 -7.85 -9.09
N LEU A 185 -7.17 -6.86 -9.30
CA LEU A 185 -8.61 -6.97 -9.04
C LEU A 185 -9.27 -8.16 -9.74
N ARG A 186 -8.81 -8.55 -10.94
CA ARG A 186 -9.34 -9.73 -11.65
C ARG A 186 -8.96 -11.04 -10.97
N LEU A 187 -7.82 -11.08 -10.28
CA LEU A 187 -7.39 -12.22 -9.48
C LEU A 187 -8.26 -12.37 -8.22
N MET A 188 -8.86 -11.27 -7.75
CA MET A 188 -9.74 -11.22 -6.57
C MET A 188 -11.24 -11.29 -6.90
N GLY A 189 -11.62 -11.86 -8.05
CA GLY A 189 -13.02 -12.03 -8.42
C GLY A 189 -13.66 -10.87 -9.19
N ALA A 190 -12.85 -9.91 -9.64
CA ALA A 190 -13.24 -8.73 -10.43
C ALA A 190 -14.08 -7.68 -9.67
N ALA A 191 -14.33 -6.55 -10.35
CA ALA A 191 -15.06 -5.43 -9.78
C ALA A 191 -16.54 -5.79 -9.59
N VAL A 192 -17.08 -5.48 -8.41
CA VAL A 192 -18.54 -5.52 -8.14
C VAL A 192 -19.24 -4.20 -8.45
N GLN A 193 -18.48 -3.13 -8.66
CA GLN A 193 -18.96 -1.79 -8.98
C GLN A 193 -17.95 -1.03 -9.84
N ASP A 194 -18.44 -0.12 -10.69
CA ASP A 194 -17.60 0.62 -11.64
C ASP A 194 -16.78 1.74 -10.97
N ARG A 195 -17.20 2.22 -9.80
CA ARG A 195 -16.59 3.35 -9.09
C ARG A 195 -16.62 3.13 -7.58
N ILE A 196 -15.57 3.56 -6.89
CA ILE A 196 -15.47 3.52 -5.42
C ILE A 196 -15.36 4.97 -4.91
N PRO A 197 -16.24 5.44 -4.01
CA PRO A 197 -16.13 6.77 -3.43
C PRO A 197 -14.89 6.84 -2.53
N ALA A 198 -14.06 7.87 -2.75
CA ALA A 198 -12.90 8.15 -1.92
C ALA A 198 -13.20 9.27 -0.92
N TYR A 199 -12.57 9.22 0.25
CA TYR A 199 -12.50 10.33 1.20
C TYR A 199 -11.07 10.85 1.27
N ALA A 200 -10.90 12.14 1.59
CA ALA A 200 -9.59 12.75 1.76
C ALA A 200 -9.13 12.71 3.21
N SER A 201 -7.88 12.31 3.44
CA SER A 201 -7.21 12.41 4.73
C SER A 201 -6.58 13.80 4.85
N THR A 202 -6.95 14.60 5.85
CA THR A 202 -6.40 15.94 6.08
C THR A 202 -5.25 15.94 7.08
N ALA A 203 -4.47 14.85 7.09
CA ALA A 203 -3.31 14.72 7.97
C ALA A 203 -2.33 15.85 7.68
N GLY A 204 -1.93 16.57 8.71
CA GLY A 204 -1.02 17.70 8.57
C GLY A 204 -1.67 19.05 8.36
N PHE A 205 -2.98 19.14 8.04
CA PHE A 205 -3.62 20.43 7.88
C PHE A 205 -3.91 21.11 9.22
N SER A 206 -3.83 22.45 9.19
CA SER A 206 -4.21 23.28 10.33
C SER A 206 -5.70 23.15 10.61
N LEU A 207 -6.05 23.24 11.90
CA LEU A 207 -7.39 22.98 12.43
C LEU A 207 -8.28 24.21 12.74
N PRO A 208 -7.85 25.49 12.66
CA PRO A 208 -8.76 26.61 12.86
C PRO A 208 -10.00 26.49 11.96
N PRO A 209 -11.23 26.74 12.47
CA PRO A 209 -12.47 26.47 11.73
C PRO A 209 -12.52 27.10 10.34
N GLU A 210 -12.05 28.33 10.17
CA GLU A 210 -12.02 29.03 8.89
C GLU A 210 -11.13 28.30 7.86
N LYS A 211 -9.89 27.97 8.23
CA LYS A 211 -8.98 27.17 7.38
C LYS A 211 -9.55 25.79 7.11
N ALA A 212 -10.16 25.16 8.11
CA ALA A 212 -10.77 23.85 7.92
C ALA A 212 -11.92 23.91 6.91
N ALA A 213 -12.77 24.93 6.96
CA ALA A 213 -13.85 25.16 6.00
C ALA A 213 -13.33 25.40 4.58
N GLU A 214 -12.26 26.20 4.42
CA GLU A 214 -11.58 26.38 3.13
C GLU A 214 -11.07 25.05 2.56
N ARG A 215 -10.41 24.22 3.39
CA ARG A 215 -9.90 22.90 2.98
C ARG A 215 -11.03 21.93 2.62
N VAL A 216 -12.14 21.91 3.38
CA VAL A 216 -13.32 21.11 3.04
C VAL A 216 -13.88 21.53 1.68
N THR A 217 -13.99 22.84 1.43
CA THR A 217 -14.47 23.37 0.14
C THR A 217 -13.57 22.91 -1.00
N MET A 218 -12.25 23.09 -0.86
CA MET A 218 -11.24 22.63 -1.83
C MET A 218 -11.35 21.11 -2.09
N ILE A 219 -11.46 20.29 -1.05
CA ILE A 219 -11.56 18.82 -1.18
C ILE A 219 -12.87 18.41 -1.86
N ARG A 220 -13.97 19.10 -1.55
CA ARG A 220 -15.27 18.86 -2.18
C ARG A 220 -15.22 19.19 -3.67
N GLU A 221 -14.57 20.28 -4.06
CA GLU A 221 -14.37 20.66 -5.46
C GLU A 221 -13.54 19.63 -6.24
N GLN A 222 -12.63 18.93 -5.56
CA GLN A 222 -11.89 17.79 -6.14
C GLN A 222 -12.75 16.51 -6.26
N GLY A 223 -13.97 16.49 -5.72
CA GLY A 223 -14.93 15.39 -5.88
C GLY A 223 -14.86 14.30 -4.81
N PHE A 224 -14.14 14.51 -3.71
CA PHE A 224 -14.12 13.55 -2.60
C PHE A 224 -15.46 13.53 -1.86
N ALA A 225 -15.87 12.33 -1.43
CA ALA A 225 -17.15 12.11 -0.75
C ALA A 225 -17.10 12.43 0.76
N GLY A 226 -15.93 12.64 1.32
CA GLY A 226 -15.77 12.94 2.74
C GLY A 226 -14.35 13.35 3.12
N THR A 227 -14.19 13.79 4.36
CA THR A 227 -12.91 14.22 4.95
C THR A 227 -12.67 13.55 6.28
N LYS A 228 -11.43 13.14 6.55
CA LYS A 228 -10.98 12.64 7.86
C LYS A 228 -9.98 13.60 8.48
N TRP A 229 -10.32 14.14 9.65
CA TRP A 229 -9.56 15.14 10.38
C TRP A 229 -8.74 14.57 11.54
N PHE A 230 -7.60 15.20 11.83
CA PHE A 230 -6.64 14.76 12.84
C PHE A 230 -6.48 15.84 13.90
N PHE A 231 -7.16 15.68 15.04
CA PHE A 231 -7.14 16.70 16.07
C PHE A 231 -5.79 16.78 16.77
N ARG A 232 -5.38 18.02 17.09
CA ARG A 232 -4.15 18.32 17.84
C ARG A 232 -4.29 18.01 19.34
N ARG A 233 -5.52 18.04 19.82
CA ARG A 233 -5.88 17.88 21.23
C ARG A 233 -6.83 16.71 21.41
N GLY A 234 -6.80 16.10 22.58
CA GLY A 234 -7.63 14.95 22.92
C GLY A 234 -7.96 14.90 24.41
N ILE A 235 -8.41 13.74 24.89
CA ILE A 235 -8.87 13.53 26.28
C ILE A 235 -7.80 13.92 27.32
N GLY A 236 -6.50 13.77 26.98
CA GLY A 236 -5.38 14.16 27.84
C GLY A 236 -5.24 15.68 28.08
N ASP A 237 -5.98 16.52 27.35
CA ASP A 237 -6.05 17.98 27.52
C ASP A 237 -7.22 18.42 28.43
N GLY A 238 -7.98 17.48 28.96
CA GLY A 238 -9.13 17.73 29.85
C GLY A 238 -10.27 18.49 29.16
N LEU A 239 -11.20 19.00 29.98
CA LEU A 239 -12.39 19.73 29.50
C LEU A 239 -12.04 20.98 28.67
N ASP A 240 -10.89 21.62 28.95
CA ASP A 240 -10.42 22.77 28.17
C ASP A 240 -9.97 22.39 26.76
N GLY A 241 -9.41 21.18 26.60
CA GLY A 241 -9.12 20.61 25.29
C GLY A 241 -10.38 20.36 24.48
N GLU A 242 -11.39 19.72 25.10
CA GLU A 242 -12.68 19.45 24.46
C GLU A 242 -13.39 20.72 24.01
N ARG A 243 -13.49 21.72 24.91
CA ARG A 243 -14.18 23.00 24.62
C ARG A 243 -13.56 23.79 23.46
N ARG A 244 -12.26 23.62 23.22
CA ARG A 244 -11.52 24.31 22.13
C ARG A 244 -11.56 23.55 20.81
N ILE A 245 -11.94 22.28 20.82
CA ILE A 245 -12.22 21.50 19.59
C ILE A 245 -13.66 21.71 19.15
N SER A 246 -14.58 21.91 20.11
CA SER A 246 -16.02 22.06 19.86
C SER A 246 -16.48 23.48 19.47
N ARG A 247 -15.58 24.46 19.44
CA ARG A 247 -15.85 25.86 19.07
C ARG A 247 -15.08 26.21 17.81
#